data_AF-A0A1V4XWS0-F1
#
_entry.id   AF-A0A1V4XWS0-F1
#
_cell.length_a   1.000
_cell.length_b   1.000
_cell.length_c   1.000
_cell.angle_alpha   90.00
_cell.angle_beta   90.00
_cell.angle_gamma   90.00
#
_symmetry.space_group_name_H-M   'P 1'
#
loop_
_entity.id
_entity.type
_entity.pdbx_description
1 polymer ?
#
loop_
_entity_poly.entity_id
_entity_poly.type
_entity_poly.pdbx_seq_one_letter_code
_entity_poly.pdbx_strand_id
1 'polypeptide(L)'
;MQYYWLKISEEEEGEVQRHHYIVSAEDATEARKIAREFMRNFCEDDENPEPIKDGFSFYNNAVQVRLTDVKETTKEEFTQFIFKLHSIAWR
;
A
#
# COMPACT_ATOMS: atom_id res chain seq x y z
N MET A 1 9.85 -13.21 12.62
CA MET A 1 9.48 -12.39 11.45
C MET A 1 8.37 -13.09 10.70
N GLN A 2 7.24 -12.42 10.55
CA GLN A 2 6.07 -12.85 9.78
C GLN A 2 5.98 -11.99 8.50
N TYR A 3 5.05 -12.34 7.62
CA TYR A 3 4.72 -11.48 6.48
C TYR A 3 3.36 -10.83 6.69
N TYR A 4 3.26 -9.59 6.26
CA TYR A 4 2.05 -8.80 6.29
C TYR A 4 1.72 -8.29 4.90
N TRP A 5 0.47 -8.48 4.50
CA TRP A 5 -0.10 -7.92 3.29
C TRP A 5 -0.67 -6.54 3.59
N LEU A 6 -0.09 -5.53 2.94
CA LEU A 6 -0.54 -4.15 2.97
C LEU A 6 -1.46 -3.87 1.77
N LYS A 7 -2.61 -3.27 2.02
CA LYS A 7 -3.46 -2.69 0.96
C LYS A 7 -3.40 -1.18 1.04
N ILE A 8 -2.89 -0.56 -0.02
CA ILE A 8 -2.77 0.89 -0.11
C ILE A 8 -3.71 1.38 -1.21
N SER A 9 -4.52 2.39 -0.93
CA SER A 9 -5.30 3.09 -1.95
C SER A 9 -4.60 4.36 -2.36
N GLU A 10 -4.57 4.64 -3.64
CA GLU A 10 -4.17 5.91 -4.24
C GLU A 10 -5.40 6.52 -4.89
N GLU A 11 -5.70 7.77 -4.56
CA GLU A 11 -6.80 8.54 -5.14
C GLU A 11 -6.22 9.74 -5.87
N GLU A 12 -6.49 9.83 -7.17
CA GLU A 12 -6.08 10.92 -8.07
C GLU A 12 -7.24 11.26 -9.00
N GLU A 13 -7.61 12.54 -9.09
CA GLU A 13 -8.73 13.03 -9.94
C GLU A 13 -10.07 12.28 -9.75
N GLY A 14 -10.30 11.69 -8.57
CA GLY A 14 -11.49 10.91 -8.25
C GLY A 14 -11.44 9.44 -8.70
N GLU A 15 -10.35 9.02 -9.34
CA GLU A 15 -10.06 7.61 -9.60
C GLU A 15 -9.31 6.99 -8.43
N VAL A 16 -9.74 5.78 -8.02
CA VAL A 16 -9.11 5.05 -6.91
C VAL A 16 -8.38 3.83 -7.43
N GLN A 17 -7.06 3.86 -7.37
CA GLN A 17 -6.19 2.71 -7.59
C GLN A 17 -5.93 1.97 -6.28
N ARG A 18 -5.79 0.64 -6.37
CA ARG A 18 -5.54 -0.23 -5.22
C ARG A 18 -4.26 -1.01 -5.42
N HIS A 19 -3.32 -0.76 -4.54
CA HIS A 19 -2.00 -1.36 -4.52
C HIS A 19 -1.92 -2.44 -3.46
N HIS A 20 -1.20 -3.52 -3.78
CA HIS A 20 -1.01 -4.66 -2.89
C HIS A 20 0.48 -4.91 -2.71
N TYR A 21 0.95 -4.80 -1.47
CA TYR A 21 2.35 -5.02 -1.10
C TYR A 21 2.47 -6.08 -0.02
N ILE A 22 3.65 -6.69 0.06
CA ILE A 22 4.03 -7.59 1.15
C ILE A 22 5.24 -7.00 1.87
N VAL A 23 5.20 -7.03 3.19
CA VAL A 23 6.31 -6.60 4.06
C VAL A 23 6.63 -7.71 5.05
N SER A 24 7.89 -7.81 5.47
CA SER A 24 8.26 -8.64 6.61
C SER A 24 8.40 -7.77 7.86
N ALA A 25 7.80 -8.20 8.96
CA ALA A 25 7.81 -7.49 10.23
C ALA A 25 7.72 -8.48 11.41
N GLU A 26 8.06 -8.04 12.60
CA GLU A 26 7.90 -8.74 13.87
C GLU A 26 6.42 -8.86 14.24
N ASP A 27 5.66 -7.78 14.07
CA ASP A 27 4.23 -7.72 14.35
C ASP A 27 3.47 -6.73 13.43
N ALA A 28 2.15 -6.65 13.60
CA ALA A 28 1.29 -5.76 12.81
C ALA A 28 1.55 -4.26 13.08
N THR A 29 2.09 -3.90 14.25
CA THR A 29 2.42 -2.51 14.59
C THR A 29 3.63 -2.06 13.80
N GLU A 30 4.68 -2.89 13.74
CA GLU A 30 5.85 -2.64 12.92
C GLU A 30 5.49 -2.64 11.42
N ALA A 31 4.65 -3.57 10.97
CA ALA A 31 4.17 -3.57 9.57
C ALA A 31 3.47 -2.25 9.20
N ARG A 32 2.65 -1.69 10.10
CA ARG A 32 2.02 -0.37 9.91
C ARG A 32 3.02 0.77 9.88
N LYS A 33 4.07 0.72 10.71
CA LYS A 33 5.14 1.70 10.72
C LYS A 33 5.89 1.71 9.38
N ILE A 34 6.28 0.53 8.88
CA ILE A 34 6.95 0.39 7.58
C ILE A 34 6.03 0.89 6.46
N ALA A 35 4.74 0.50 6.49
CA ALA A 35 3.76 0.98 5.52
C ALA A 35 3.65 2.51 5.50
N ARG A 36 3.66 3.15 6.66
CA ARG A 36 3.62 4.62 6.78
C ARG A 36 4.89 5.27 6.23
N GLU A 37 6.06 4.72 6.51
CA GLU A 37 7.33 5.22 5.96
C GLU A 37 7.40 5.06 4.43
N PHE A 38 6.92 3.92 3.92
CA PHE A 38 6.78 3.68 2.48
C PHE A 38 5.83 4.70 1.83
N MET A 39 4.62 4.85 2.39
CA MET A 39 3.62 5.80 1.85
C MET A 39 4.08 7.25 1.93
N ARG A 40 4.94 7.63 2.89
CA ARG A 40 5.48 9.00 2.95
C ARG A 40 6.33 9.34 1.72
N ASN A 41 6.95 8.35 1.11
CA ASN A 41 7.80 8.52 -0.07
C ASN A 41 7.12 7.96 -1.33
N PHE A 42 5.77 7.87 -1.34
CA PHE A 42 5.04 7.24 -2.44
C PHE A 42 5.20 8.03 -3.76
N CYS A 43 5.13 9.36 -3.69
CA CYS A 43 5.46 10.24 -4.79
C CYS A 43 6.85 10.85 -4.55
N GLU A 44 7.87 10.35 -5.25
CA GLU A 44 9.28 10.71 -5.01
C GLU A 44 9.59 12.20 -5.27
N ASP A 45 8.82 12.87 -6.15
CA ASP A 45 9.04 14.28 -6.52
C ASP A 45 8.39 15.29 -5.55
N ASP A 46 7.63 14.83 -4.55
CA ASP A 46 7.05 15.68 -3.50
C ASP A 46 7.82 15.48 -2.19
N GLU A 47 8.70 16.44 -1.87
CA GLU A 47 9.57 16.36 -0.70
C GLU A 47 8.83 16.60 0.63
N ASN A 48 7.61 17.16 0.63
CA ASN A 48 6.87 17.52 1.84
C ASN A 48 5.38 17.17 1.76
N PRO A 49 5.03 15.87 1.69
CA PRO A 49 3.64 15.45 1.70
C PRO A 49 2.97 15.73 3.04
N GLU A 50 1.70 16.13 2.99
CA GLU A 50 0.91 16.42 4.17
C GLU A 50 0.36 15.14 4.81
N PRO A 51 0.55 14.91 6.12
CA PRO A 51 -0.02 13.75 6.78
C PRO A 51 -1.54 13.89 6.86
N ILE A 52 -2.25 12.84 6.46
CA ILE A 52 -3.71 12.72 6.57
C ILE A 52 -4.07 11.49 7.41
N LYS A 53 -5.37 11.27 7.63
CA LYS A 53 -5.84 10.06 8.31
C LYS A 53 -5.39 8.81 7.51
N ASP A 54 -4.66 7.94 8.20
CA ASP A 54 -4.15 6.66 7.69
C ASP A 54 -3.25 6.78 6.45
N GLY A 55 -2.63 7.95 6.19
CA GLY A 55 -1.86 8.14 4.96
C GLY A 55 -1.24 9.53 4.77
N PHE A 56 -1.00 9.88 3.51
CA PHE A 56 -0.39 11.14 3.09
C PHE A 56 -1.12 11.75 1.88
N SER A 57 -1.07 13.07 1.78
CA SER A 57 -1.54 13.82 0.64
C SER A 57 -0.36 14.52 -0.04
N PHE A 58 -0.35 14.46 -1.36
CA PHE A 58 0.70 14.98 -2.22
C PHE A 58 0.15 16.08 -3.13
N TYR A 59 1.04 16.97 -3.57
CA TYR A 59 0.79 18.02 -4.56
C TYR A 59 -0.49 18.82 -4.28
N ASN A 60 -0.62 19.40 -3.08
CA ASN A 60 -1.79 20.19 -2.65
C ASN A 60 -3.13 19.45 -2.77
N ASN A 61 -3.21 18.21 -2.29
CA ASN A 61 -4.40 17.35 -2.36
C ASN A 61 -4.76 16.80 -3.75
N ALA A 62 -3.86 16.89 -4.73
CA ALA A 62 -4.09 16.25 -6.03
C ALA A 62 -4.04 14.71 -5.94
N VAL A 63 -3.15 14.19 -5.08
CA VAL A 63 -3.01 12.74 -4.84
C VAL A 63 -3.15 12.44 -3.36
N GLN A 64 -3.90 11.40 -3.01
CA GLN A 64 -4.08 10.94 -1.64
C GLN A 64 -3.81 9.44 -1.52
N VAL A 65 -2.83 9.09 -0.70
CA VAL A 65 -2.39 7.71 -0.49
C VAL A 65 -2.75 7.27 0.92
N ARG A 66 -3.45 6.15 1.08
CA ARG A 66 -3.93 5.64 2.38
C ARG A 66 -3.70 4.16 2.57
N LEU A 67 -3.32 3.78 3.78
CA LEU A 67 -3.27 2.39 4.22
C LEU A 67 -4.67 1.94 4.59
N THR A 68 -5.26 1.09 3.75
CA THR A 68 -6.63 0.60 3.93
C THR A 68 -6.71 -0.68 4.76
N ASP A 69 -5.68 -1.52 4.71
CA ASP A 69 -5.66 -2.80 5.41
C ASP A 69 -4.24 -3.29 5.68
N VAL A 70 -4.07 -4.00 6.80
CA VAL A 70 -2.84 -4.73 7.16
C VAL A 70 -3.25 -6.05 7.78
N LYS A 71 -2.86 -7.15 7.14
CA LYS A 71 -3.16 -8.49 7.62
C LYS A 71 -1.94 -9.39 7.55
N GLU A 72 -1.81 -10.30 8.49
CA GLU A 72 -0.81 -11.37 8.41
C GLU A 72 -1.09 -12.25 7.18
N THR A 73 -0.03 -12.76 6.54
CA THR A 73 -0.09 -13.58 5.32
C THR A 73 1.15 -14.46 5.24
N THR A 74 1.17 -15.39 4.28
CA THR A 74 2.40 -16.05 3.81
C THR A 74 2.86 -15.48 2.46
N LYS A 75 4.12 -15.76 2.08
CA LYS A 75 4.65 -15.42 0.74
C LYS A 75 3.87 -16.13 -0.35
N GLU A 76 3.57 -17.41 -0.14
CA GLU A 76 2.87 -18.28 -1.07
C GLU A 76 1.46 -17.76 -1.38
N GLU A 77 0.68 -17.41 -0.35
CA GLU A 77 -0.66 -16.84 -0.51
C GLU A 77 -0.64 -15.49 -1.24
N PHE A 78 0.31 -14.62 -0.89
CA PHE A 78 0.45 -13.33 -1.55
C PHE A 78 0.85 -13.48 -3.02
N THR A 79 1.83 -14.34 -3.33
CA THR A 79 2.25 -14.61 -4.71
C THR A 79 1.12 -15.18 -5.54
N GLN A 80 0.34 -16.13 -5.02
CA GLN A 80 -0.83 -16.66 -5.72
C GLN A 80 -1.87 -15.58 -6.00
N PHE A 81 -2.10 -14.68 -5.04
CA PHE A 81 -3.00 -13.55 -5.23
C PHE A 81 -2.53 -12.61 -6.34
N ILE A 82 -1.27 -12.15 -6.28
CA ILE A 82 -0.69 -11.24 -7.28
C ILE A 82 -0.71 -11.91 -8.66
N PHE A 83 -0.33 -13.18 -8.74
CA PHE A 83 -0.38 -13.93 -10.00
C PHE A 83 -1.79 -13.95 -10.58
N LYS A 84 -2.81 -14.23 -9.75
CA LYS A 84 -4.21 -14.21 -10.19
C LYS A 84 -4.67 -12.82 -10.63
N LEU A 85 -4.29 -11.76 -9.91
CA LEU A 85 -4.68 -10.38 -10.20
C LEU A 85 -4.14 -9.90 -11.55
N HIS A 86 -2.93 -10.32 -11.92
CA HIS A 86 -2.26 -9.90 -13.15
C HIS A 86 -2.29 -10.96 -14.27
N SER A 87 -3.07 -12.03 -14.11
CA SER A 87 -3.27 -13.05 -15.15
C SER A 87 -4.56 -12.80 -15.92
N ILE A 88 -4.48 -12.87 -17.25
CA ILE A 88 -5.67 -12.89 -18.12
C ILE A 88 -5.95 -14.34 -18.49
N ALA A 89 -7.10 -14.86 -18.06
CA ALA A 89 -7.60 -16.14 -18.53
C ALA A 89 -8.49 -15.91 -19.75
N TRP A 90 -7.94 -16.12 -20.95
CA TRP A 90 -8.72 -16.14 -22.18
C TRP A 90 -9.35 -17.53 -22.36
N ARG A 91 -10.68 -17.60 -22.55
CA ARG A 91 -11.40 -18.82 -22.91
C ARG A 91 -12.20 -18.59 -24.18
#